data_AF-A0A0F9NWM2-F1
#
_entry.id   AF-A0A0F9NWM2-F1
#
_cell.length_a   1.000
_cell.length_b   1.000
_cell.length_c   1.000
_cell.angle_alpha   90.00
_cell.angle_beta   90.00
_cell.angle_gamma   90.00
#
_symmetry.space_group_name_H-M   'P 1'
#
loop_
_entity.id
_entity.type
_entity.pdbx_description
1 polymer ?
#
loop_
_entity_poly.entity_id
_entity_poly.type
_entity_poly.pdbx_seq_one_letter_code
_entity_poly.pdbx_strand_id
1 'polypeptide(L)'
;MTDYEEISIIVGQVRGLLSRADNMTKNGLDLSRQKTGSAVEDGVHKDFTRIIKKARELNDSNGFGQHGAFVSLANSEIDNWSDLMDKCIMLLPIVEGFERRLRPAVLNVGDSDDT
;
A
#
# COMPACT_ATOMS: atom_id res chain seq x y z
N MET A 1 -15.80 1.20 10.58
CA MET A 1 -14.85 0.67 9.59
C MET A 1 -14.01 -0.35 10.33
N THR A 2 -13.97 -1.59 9.85
CA THR A 2 -13.19 -2.68 10.41
C THR A 2 -11.74 -2.60 9.94
N ASP A 3 -10.80 -3.20 10.67
CA ASP A 3 -9.40 -3.29 10.26
C ASP A 3 -9.25 -3.93 8.86
N TYR A 4 -10.12 -4.87 8.50
CA TYR A 4 -10.20 -5.45 7.16
C TYR A 4 -10.59 -4.41 6.09
N GLU A 5 -11.62 -3.61 6.34
CA GLU A 5 -12.02 -2.54 5.41
C GLU A 5 -10.90 -1.50 5.25
N GLU A 6 -10.22 -1.15 6.34
CA GLU A 6 -9.10 -0.21 6.31
C GLU A 6 -7.92 -0.74 5.50
N ILE A 7 -7.51 -1.99 5.70
CA ILE A 7 -6.40 -2.59 4.95
C ILE A 7 -6.76 -2.79 3.47
N SER A 8 -8.01 -3.13 3.14
CA SER A 8 -8.47 -3.23 1.74
C SER A 8 -8.41 -1.88 1.02
N ILE A 9 -8.76 -0.78 1.71
CA ILE A 9 -8.59 0.58 1.18
C ILE A 9 -7.11 0.87 0.92
N ILE A 10 -6.23 0.51 1.86
CA ILE A 10 -4.77 0.68 1.72
C ILE A 10 -4.24 -0.11 0.52
N VAL A 11 -4.63 -1.37 0.34
CA VAL A 11 -4.26 -2.18 -0.84
C VAL A 11 -4.68 -1.48 -2.13
N GLY A 12 -5.91 -0.97 -2.19
CA GLY A 12 -6.42 -0.20 -3.32
C GLY A 12 -5.59 1.07 -3.59
N GLN A 13 -5.19 1.80 -2.54
CA GLN A 13 -4.37 3.00 -2.67
C GLN A 13 -2.96 2.69 -3.21
N VAL A 14 -2.31 1.63 -2.73
CA VAL A 14 -1.00 1.20 -3.24
C VAL A 14 -1.09 0.80 -4.72
N ARG A 15 -2.11 0.02 -5.10
CA ARG A 15 -2.35 -0.32 -6.51
C ARG A 15 -2.64 0.91 -7.38
N GLY A 16 -3.38 1.88 -6.84
CA GLY A 16 -3.65 3.15 -7.52
C GLY A 16 -2.38 3.97 -7.75
N LEU A 17 -1.45 3.99 -6.79
CA LEU A 17 -0.14 4.63 -6.94
C LEU A 17 0.69 3.94 -8.03
N LEU A 18 0.77 2.61 -8.00
CA LEU A 18 1.47 1.82 -9.02
C LEU A 18 0.92 2.09 -10.43
N SER A 19 -0.40 2.13 -10.58
CA SER A 19 -1.04 2.38 -11.88
C SER A 19 -0.78 3.79 -12.41
N ARG A 20 -0.80 4.81 -11.54
CA ARG A 20 -0.52 6.20 -11.95
C ARG A 20 0.92 6.33 -12.44
N ALA A 21 1.87 5.79 -11.69
CA ALA A 21 3.27 5.86 -12.05
C ALA A 21 3.60 5.00 -13.29
N ASP A 22 3.02 3.81 -13.47
CA ASP A 22 3.15 3.02 -14.70
C ASP A 22 2.60 3.76 -15.94
N ASN A 23 1.45 4.44 -15.81
CA ASN A 23 0.91 5.29 -16.88
C ASN A 23 1.82 6.48 -17.21
N MET A 24 2.50 7.06 -16.21
CA MET A 24 3.48 8.12 -16.44
C MET A 24 4.71 7.60 -17.19
N THR A 25 5.20 6.39 -16.86
CA THR A 25 6.31 5.73 -17.58
C THR A 25 5.95 5.42 -19.04
N LYS A 26 4.75 4.89 -19.29
CA LYS A 26 4.31 4.44 -20.63
C LYS A 26 4.03 5.57 -21.61
N ASN A 27 3.67 6.76 -21.11
CA ASN A 27 3.41 7.94 -21.96
C ASN A 27 4.70 8.64 -22.44
N GLY A 28 5.86 7.96 -22.38
CA GLY A 28 7.12 8.49 -22.90
C GLY A 28 7.75 9.59 -22.04
N LEU A 29 7.29 9.75 -20.79
CA LEU A 29 7.96 10.61 -19.82
C LEU A 29 9.20 9.88 -19.31
N ASP A 30 10.40 10.37 -19.64
CA ASP A 30 11.64 9.89 -19.04
C ASP A 30 11.68 10.31 -17.56
N LEU A 31 11.16 9.43 -16.70
CA LEU A 31 11.06 9.63 -15.25
C LEU A 31 12.42 9.76 -14.56
N SER A 32 13.50 9.30 -15.20
CA SER A 32 14.86 9.42 -14.67
C SER A 32 15.43 10.83 -14.77
N ARG A 33 14.83 11.68 -15.62
CA ARG A 33 15.32 13.03 -15.95
C ARG A 33 14.38 14.17 -15.58
N GLN A 34 13.12 13.89 -15.22
CA GLN A 34 12.25 14.92 -14.70
C GLN A 34 12.58 15.22 -13.23
N LYS A 35 13.21 16.38 -13.00
CA LYS A 35 12.86 17.20 -11.83
C LYS A 35 11.42 17.68 -12.02
N THR A 36 10.51 16.80 -11.66
CA THR A 36 9.10 16.99 -11.31
C THR A 36 8.72 18.42 -10.94
N GLY A 37 7.57 18.89 -11.45
CA GLY A 37 6.91 20.05 -10.88
C GLY A 37 6.52 19.72 -9.43
N SER A 38 7.12 20.43 -8.46
CA SER A 38 7.11 20.07 -7.03
C SER A 38 5.73 19.68 -6.47
N ALA A 39 4.65 20.30 -6.92
CA ALA A 39 3.32 20.10 -6.34
C ALA A 39 2.73 18.68 -6.54
N VAL A 40 2.98 18.02 -7.68
CA VAL A 40 2.42 16.67 -7.95
C VAL A 40 3.21 15.61 -7.18
N GLU A 41 4.53 15.76 -7.16
CA GLU A 41 5.44 14.88 -6.42
C GLU A 41 5.19 14.99 -4.91
N ASP A 42 5.09 16.21 -4.38
CA ASP A 42 4.78 16.44 -2.96
C ASP A 42 3.46 15.79 -2.54
N GLY A 43 2.44 15.80 -3.42
CA GLY A 43 1.16 15.16 -3.18
C GLY A 43 1.27 13.63 -3.09
N VAL A 44 1.97 13.02 -4.04
CA VAL A 44 2.12 11.56 -4.11
C VAL A 44 3.03 11.03 -2.99
N HIS A 45 4.11 11.74 -2.66
CA HIS A 45 4.98 11.40 -1.54
C HIS A 45 4.25 11.47 -0.20
N LYS A 46 3.40 12.49 -0.01
CA LYS A 46 2.51 12.60 1.16
C LYS A 46 1.52 11.45 1.22
N ASP A 47 0.91 11.08 0.10
CA ASP A 47 0.00 9.94 0.03
C ASP A 47 0.70 8.64 0.42
N PHE A 48 1.89 8.36 -0.13
CA PHE A 48 2.69 7.18 0.20
C PHE A 48 3.08 7.13 1.69
N THR A 49 3.59 8.22 2.23
CA THR A 49 3.97 8.33 3.66
C THR A 49 2.77 8.09 4.57
N ARG A 50 1.60 8.65 4.22
CA ARG A 50 0.34 8.43 4.95
C ARG A 50 -0.09 6.96 4.90
N ILE A 51 0.05 6.30 3.74
CA ILE A 51 -0.30 4.89 3.59
C ILE A 51 0.59 4.01 4.49
N ILE A 52 1.91 4.22 4.48
CA ILE A 52 2.83 3.46 5.35
C ILE A 52 2.45 3.63 6.82
N LYS A 53 2.18 4.87 7.25
CA LYS A 53 1.83 5.15 8.64
C LYS A 53 0.57 4.38 9.07
N LYS A 54 -0.48 4.41 8.25
CA LYS A 54 -1.72 3.65 8.54
C LYS A 54 -1.52 2.14 8.53
N ALA A 55 -0.77 1.63 7.56
CA ALA A 55 -0.46 0.20 7.48
C ALA A 55 0.36 -0.28 8.69
N ARG A 56 1.27 0.55 9.20
CA ARG A 56 2.00 0.29 10.45
C ARG A 56 1.09 0.32 11.67
N GLU A 57 0.19 1.29 11.78
CA GLU A 57 -0.78 1.35 12.88
C GLU A 57 -1.62 0.07 12.96
N LEU A 58 -2.09 -0.42 11.80
CA LEU A 58 -2.81 -1.70 11.70
C LEU A 58 -1.92 -2.92 12.02
N ASN A 59 -0.65 -2.91 11.58
CA ASN A 59 0.31 -3.96 11.94
C ASN A 59 0.50 -4.07 13.45
N ASP A 60 0.66 -2.91 14.10
CA ASP A 60 0.97 -2.81 15.52
C ASP A 60 -0.27 -3.19 16.36
N SER A 61 -1.49 -2.78 15.94
CA SER A 61 -2.74 -3.17 16.63
C SER A 61 -3.06 -4.67 16.52
N ASN A 62 -2.69 -5.31 15.40
CA ASN A 62 -2.97 -6.72 15.14
C ASN A 62 -1.80 -7.67 15.43
N GLY A 63 -0.64 -7.14 15.85
CA GLY A 63 0.52 -7.95 16.23
C GLY A 63 1.15 -8.74 15.07
N PHE A 64 1.18 -8.19 13.85
CA PHE A 64 1.67 -8.91 12.68
C PHE A 64 3.19 -8.97 12.53
N GLY A 65 3.94 -8.18 13.32
CA GLY A 65 5.40 -8.28 13.43
C GLY A 65 6.21 -7.70 12.28
N GLN A 66 5.61 -6.99 11.32
CA GLN A 66 6.32 -6.38 10.18
C GLN A 66 6.83 -4.95 10.46
N HIS A 67 7.00 -4.60 11.73
CA HIS A 67 7.36 -3.25 12.15
C HIS A 67 8.65 -2.74 11.47
N GLY A 68 9.68 -3.60 11.39
CA GLY A 68 10.95 -3.24 10.75
C GLY A 68 10.81 -2.88 9.28
N ALA A 69 9.94 -3.58 8.53
CA ALA A 69 9.71 -3.29 7.12
C ALA A 69 9.04 -1.91 6.93
N PHE A 70 8.02 -1.59 7.73
CA PHE A 70 7.38 -0.27 7.67
C PHE A 70 8.30 0.86 8.12
N VAL A 71 9.12 0.66 9.15
CA VAL A 71 10.12 1.64 9.59
C VAL A 71 11.15 1.88 8.48
N SER A 72 11.63 0.82 7.84
CA SER A 72 12.56 0.93 6.72
C SER A 72 11.96 1.69 5.54
N LEU A 73 10.71 1.41 5.18
CA LEU A 73 10.02 2.11 4.09
C LEU A 73 9.73 3.58 4.44
N ALA A 74 9.30 3.87 5.66
CA ALA A 74 8.99 5.23 6.13
C ALA A 74 10.22 6.15 6.17
N ASN A 75 11.39 5.59 6.47
CA ASN A 75 12.65 6.33 6.56
C ASN A 75 13.42 6.38 5.24
N SER A 76 12.92 5.71 4.19
CA SER A 76 13.63 5.65 2.93
C SER A 76 13.41 6.92 2.11
N GLU A 77 14.49 7.47 1.56
CA GLU A 77 14.43 8.62 0.65
C GLU A 77 13.74 8.21 -0.66
N ILE A 78 12.92 9.12 -1.19
CA ILE A 78 12.22 8.98 -2.47
C ILE A 78 12.71 10.12 -3.34
N ASP A 79 13.68 9.84 -4.21
CA ASP A 79 14.35 10.88 -5.00
C ASP A 79 13.68 11.09 -6.36
N ASN A 80 12.90 10.11 -6.81
CA ASN A 80 12.17 10.17 -8.07
C ASN A 80 11.01 9.15 -8.09
N TRP A 81 10.25 9.17 -9.19
CA TRP A 81 9.13 8.27 -9.43
C TRP A 81 9.50 6.79 -9.49
N SER A 82 10.69 6.44 -9.99
CA SER A 82 11.17 5.06 -10.02
C SER A 82 11.37 4.54 -8.59
N ASP A 83 11.98 5.34 -7.72
CA ASP A 83 12.19 4.94 -6.32
C ASP A 83 10.86 4.77 -5.59
N LEU A 84 9.89 5.66 -5.85
CA LEU A 84 8.54 5.52 -5.32
C LEU A 84 7.89 4.21 -5.80
N MET A 85 8.07 3.87 -7.07
CA MET A 85 7.54 2.63 -7.66
C MET A 85 8.12 1.41 -6.98
N ASP A 86 9.44 1.35 -6.85
CA ASP A 86 10.12 0.23 -6.19
C ASP A 86 9.62 0.05 -4.75
N LYS A 87 9.42 1.16 -4.03
CA LYS A 87 8.85 1.11 -2.67
C LYS A 87 7.38 0.67 -2.65
N CYS A 88 6.57 1.07 -3.62
CA CYS A 88 5.19 0.58 -3.73
C CYS A 88 5.15 -0.91 -4.07
N ILE A 89 6.06 -1.40 -4.92
CA ILE A 89 6.23 -2.83 -5.25
C ILE A 89 6.62 -3.62 -4.00
N MET A 90 7.49 -3.07 -3.14
CA MET A 90 7.85 -3.68 -1.85
C MET A 90 6.69 -3.65 -0.84
N LEU A 91 5.94 -2.55 -0.77
CA LEU A 91 4.85 -2.36 0.18
C LEU A 91 3.63 -3.25 -0.11
N LEU A 92 3.27 -3.41 -1.39
CA LEU A 92 2.08 -4.14 -1.82
C LEU A 92 1.96 -5.56 -1.23
N PRO A 93 2.97 -6.45 -1.33
CA PRO A 93 2.84 -7.81 -0.80
C PRO A 93 2.67 -7.85 0.73
N ILE A 94 3.20 -6.84 1.45
CA ILE A 94 3.04 -6.73 2.91
C ILE A 94 1.57 -6.46 3.25
N VAL A 95 0.98 -5.44 2.63
CA VAL A 95 -0.40 -5.03 2.92
C VAL A 95 -1.42 -6.05 2.39
N GLU A 96 -1.15 -6.73 1.27
CA GLU A 96 -1.97 -7.86 0.80
C GLU A 96 -1.90 -9.07 1.75
N GLY A 97 -0.73 -9.31 2.36
CA GLY A 97 -0.57 -10.32 3.40
C GLY A 97 -1.45 -10.03 4.61
N PHE A 98 -1.58 -8.76 5.01
CA PHE A 98 -2.43 -8.34 6.11
C PHE A 98 -3.90 -8.45 5.77
N GLU A 99 -4.29 -7.96 4.59
CA GLU A 99 -5.66 -8.09 4.10
C GLU A 99 -6.12 -9.55 4.12
N ARG A 100 -5.27 -10.49 3.70
CA ARG A 100 -5.58 -11.92 3.75
C ARG A 100 -5.78 -12.44 5.17
N ARG A 101 -5.00 -11.96 6.14
CA ARG A 101 -5.09 -12.37 7.56
C ARG A 101 -6.29 -11.75 8.27
N LEU A 102 -6.68 -10.53 7.89
CA LEU A 102 -7.82 -9.81 8.44
C LEU A 102 -9.14 -10.16 7.75
N ARG A 103 -9.08 -10.83 6.59
CA ARG A 103 -10.26 -11.26 5.84
C ARG A 103 -11.19 -12.03 6.78
N PRO A 104 -12.45 -11.58 6.94
CA PRO A 104 -13.44 -12.33 7.69
C PRO A 104 -13.54 -13.72 7.09
N ALA A 105 -13.54 -14.75 7.95
CA ALA A 105 -13.98 -16.05 7.50
C ALA A 105 -15.38 -15.86 6.91
N VAL A 106 -15.57 -16.27 5.66
CA VAL A 106 -16.93 -16.47 5.15
C VAL A 106 -17.49 -17.56 6.06
N LEU A 107 -18.28 -17.17 7.05
CA LEU A 107 -19.13 -18.10 7.75
C LEU A 107 -19.99 -18.70 6.64
N ASN A 108 -19.68 -19.94 6.23
CA ASN A 108 -20.66 -20.80 5.59
C ASN A 108 -21.76 -21.01 6.64
N VAL A 109 -22.67 -20.03 6.75
CA VAL A 109 -23.99 -20.24 7.29
C VAL A 109 -24.74 -21.00 6.20
N GLY A 110 -24.40 -22.26 6.11
CA GLY A 110 -25.18 -23.31 5.47
C GLY A 110 -25.36 -24.40 6.52
N ASP A 111 -26.00 -24.02 7.63
CA ASP A 111 -26.79 -24.94 8.45
C ASP A 111 -27.61 -25.82 7.49
N SER A 112 -27.37 -27.12 7.52
CA SER A 112 -28.19 -28.07 8.29
C SER A 112 -29.54 -28.31 7.61
N ASP A 113 -29.63 -29.41 6.89
CA ASP A 113 -30.77 -30.31 7.10
C ASP A 113 -30.24 -31.74 7.19
N ASP A 114 -30.34 -32.25 8.42
CA ASP A 114 -30.08 -33.60 8.88
C ASP A 114 -31.47 -34.25 8.95
N THR A 115 -31.88 -35.01 7.92
CA THR A 115 -32.80 -36.18 7.98
C THR A 115 -33.05 -36.81 6.61
#